data_AF-A0A7X1P575-F1
#
_entry.id   AF-A0A7X1P575-F1
#
_cell.length_a   1.000
_cell.length_b   1.000
_cell.length_c   1.000
_cell.angle_alpha   90.00
_cell.angle_beta   90.00
_cell.angle_gamma   90.00
#
_symmetry.space_group_name_H-M   'P 1'
#
loop_
_entity.id
_entity.type
_entity.pdbx_description
1 polymer ?
#
loop_
_entity_poly.entity_id
_entity_poly.type
_entity_poly.pdbx_seq_one_letter_code
_entity_poly.pdbx_strand_id
1 'polypeptide(L)'
;MSSRSMPHYAFGCTNIPFRAALAESDPQAREERLISWQRAPAARIAHPHEDHLIPLMVAAGAAESETAHRIYHEHAFFGGVAVSSYRFGSEVARAGAEFTLAEPYPLRE
;
A
#
# COMPACT_ATOMS: atom_id res chain seq x y z
N MET A 1 27.56 32.36 0.07
CA MET A 1 27.12 31.07 -0.49
C MET A 1 26.80 30.13 0.67
N SER A 2 25.54 30.09 1.12
CA SER A 2 25.12 29.18 2.19
C SER A 2 24.81 27.83 1.55
N SER A 3 25.76 26.90 1.66
CA SER A 3 25.50 25.48 1.41
C SER A 3 24.57 24.99 2.51
N ARG A 4 23.26 25.07 2.27
CA ARG A 4 22.29 24.29 3.05
C ARG A 4 22.46 22.85 2.60
N SER A 5 23.38 22.16 3.27
CA SER A 5 23.46 20.70 3.27
C SER A 5 22.06 20.16 3.54
N MET A 6 21.50 19.47 2.55
CA MET A 6 20.22 18.79 2.73
C MET A 6 20.41 17.73 3.81
N PRO A 7 19.58 17.71 4.87
CA PRO A 7 19.67 16.68 5.88
C PRO A 7 19.40 15.32 5.23
N HIS A 8 20.16 14.30 5.65
CA HIS A 8 19.93 12.87 5.49
C HIS A 8 18.51 12.47 5.98
N TYR A 9 17.45 12.96 5.34
CA TYR A 9 16.08 12.61 5.69
C TYR A 9 15.80 11.19 5.18
N ALA A 10 15.20 10.38 6.05
CA ALA A 10 14.47 9.14 5.74
C ALA A 10 15.22 7.80 5.65
N PHE A 11 16.51 7.66 6.00
CA PHE A 11 17.14 6.31 6.05
C PHE A 11 16.63 5.38 7.19
N GLY A 12 15.69 5.85 8.01
CA GLY A 12 15.12 5.07 9.13
C GLY A 12 13.62 5.27 9.39
N CYS A 13 12.90 6.01 8.53
CA CYS A 13 11.43 6.17 8.64
C CYS A 13 10.67 5.04 7.93
N THR A 14 11.39 4.03 7.45
CA THR A 14 10.96 3.04 6.45
C THR A 14 9.95 2.00 6.95
N ASN A 15 9.46 2.11 8.19
CA ASN A 15 8.44 1.24 8.73
C ASN A 15 7.42 2.03 9.55
N ILE A 16 6.55 2.81 8.89
CA ILE A 16 5.20 2.93 9.44
C ILE A 16 4.68 1.50 9.56
N PRO A 17 4.07 1.10 10.70
CA PRO A 17 3.71 -0.28 10.99
C PRO A 17 2.56 -0.81 10.11
N PHE A 18 2.42 -0.35 8.86
CA PHE A 18 1.48 -0.90 7.88
C PHE A 18 1.68 -2.38 7.66
N ARG A 19 2.91 -2.89 7.68
CA ARG A 19 3.12 -4.35 7.68
C ARG A 19 2.45 -5.01 8.87
N ALA A 20 2.68 -4.50 10.08
CA ALA A 20 2.10 -5.05 11.30
C ALA A 20 0.57 -4.88 11.34
N ALA A 21 0.05 -3.76 10.82
CA ALA A 21 -1.37 -3.46 10.76
C ALA A 21 -2.12 -4.23 9.67
N LEU A 22 -1.50 -4.48 8.52
CA LEU A 22 -2.16 -5.13 7.40
C LEU A 22 -1.96 -6.64 7.41
N ALA A 23 -0.72 -7.11 7.58
CA ALA A 23 -0.34 -8.50 7.37
C ALA A 23 -0.18 -9.31 8.68
N GLU A 24 -0.16 -8.65 9.84
CA GLU A 24 0.12 -9.30 11.14
C GLU A 24 -0.96 -9.03 12.20
N SER A 25 -2.09 -8.43 11.82
CA SER A 25 -3.29 -8.34 12.67
C SER A 25 -4.50 -8.99 12.02
N ASP A 26 -5.42 -9.41 12.87
CA ASP A 26 -6.76 -9.76 12.44
C ASP A 26 -7.47 -8.55 11.81
N PRO A 27 -8.56 -8.79 11.06
CA PRO A 27 -9.19 -7.73 10.29
C PRO A 27 -9.78 -6.58 11.14
N GLN A 28 -10.24 -6.86 12.37
CA GLN A 28 -10.80 -5.85 13.27
C GLN A 28 -9.70 -4.94 13.85
N ALA A 29 -8.60 -5.54 14.32
CA ALA A 29 -7.44 -4.80 14.82
C ALA A 29 -6.73 -4.00 13.70
N ARG A 30 -6.81 -4.45 12.45
CA ARG A 30 -6.27 -3.72 11.29
C ARG A 30 -6.96 -2.37 11.11
N GLU A 31 -8.28 -2.32 11.19
CA GLU A 31 -9.03 -1.07 11.03
C GLU A 31 -8.59 -0.03 12.06
N GLU A 32 -8.58 -0.39 13.34
CA GLU A 32 -8.16 0.51 14.42
C GLU A 32 -6.73 1.03 14.24
N ARG A 33 -5.83 0.16 13.76
CA ARG A 33 -4.43 0.52 13.47
C ARG A 33 -4.31 1.43 12.26
N LEU A 34 -5.11 1.22 11.22
CA LEU A 34 -5.16 2.10 10.05
C LEU A 34 -5.75 3.47 10.39
N ILE A 35 -6.80 3.54 11.22
CA ILE A 35 -7.36 4.81 11.72
C ILE A 35 -6.31 5.57 12.55
N SER A 36 -5.54 4.85 13.36
CA SER A 36 -4.52 5.43 14.23
C SER A 36 -3.12 5.51 13.61
N TRP A 37 -2.99 5.40 12.28
CA TRP A 37 -1.72 5.36 11.55
C TRP A 37 -0.75 6.50 11.93
N GLN A 38 -1.28 7.70 12.20
CA GLN A 38 -0.51 8.88 12.56
C GLN A 38 0.24 8.77 13.91
N ARG A 39 -0.15 7.81 14.76
CA ARG A 39 0.54 7.52 16.03
C ARG A 39 1.88 6.81 15.81
N ALA A 40 2.13 6.31 14.60
CA ALA A 40 3.40 5.67 14.29
C ALA A 40 4.56 6.68 14.30
N PRO A 41 5.75 6.28 14.76
CA PRO A 41 6.94 7.10 14.67
C PRO A 41 7.17 7.60 13.25
N ALA A 42 7.47 8.90 13.11
CA ALA A 42 7.71 9.56 11.82
C ALA A 42 6.55 9.49 10.80
N ALA A 43 5.33 9.12 11.21
CA ALA A 43 4.18 9.00 10.30
C ALA A 43 3.94 10.27 9.47
N ARG A 44 3.93 11.45 10.13
CA ARG A 44 3.76 12.74 9.47
C ARG A 44 4.98 13.24 8.69
N ILE A 45 6.15 12.64 8.91
CA ILE A 45 7.35 12.91 8.10
C ILE A 45 7.24 12.15 6.78
N ALA A 46 6.87 10.86 6.83
CA ALA A 46 6.72 10.02 5.64
C ALA A 46 5.40 10.28 4.88
N HIS A 47 4.34 10.68 5.60
CA HIS A 47 3.03 11.00 5.07
C HIS A 47 2.52 12.31 5.70
N PRO A 48 2.92 13.48 5.18
CA PRO A 48 2.46 14.78 5.70
C PRO A 48 0.92 14.88 5.72
N HIS A 49 0.31 14.39 4.65
CA HIS A 49 -1.13 14.27 4.45
C HIS A 49 -1.53 12.80 4.23
N GLU A 50 -2.82 12.53 4.33
CA GLU A 50 -3.43 11.22 4.13
C GLU A 50 -3.46 10.79 2.65
N ASP A 51 -3.22 11.71 1.71
CA ASP A 51 -3.52 11.57 0.28
C ASP A 51 -3.06 10.25 -0.35
N HIS A 52 -1.81 9.83 -0.14
CA HIS A 52 -1.28 8.58 -0.68
C HIS A 52 -1.61 7.33 0.16
N LEU A 53 -2.21 7.50 1.34
CA LEU A 53 -2.74 6.40 2.17
C LEU A 53 -4.21 6.13 1.91
N ILE A 54 -4.98 7.11 1.42
CA ILE A 54 -6.41 6.94 1.15
C ILE A 54 -6.69 5.71 0.28
N PRO A 55 -5.96 5.44 -0.83
CA PRO A 55 -6.23 4.25 -1.65
C PRO A 55 -6.10 2.94 -0.87
N LEU A 56 -5.12 2.85 0.04
CA LEU A 56 -4.92 1.69 0.90
C LEU A 56 -6.09 1.52 1.88
N MET A 57 -6.55 2.60 2.50
CA MET A 57 -7.67 2.57 3.44
C MET A 57 -8.97 2.17 2.74
N VAL A 58 -9.21 2.67 1.52
CA VAL A 58 -10.37 2.28 0.70
C VAL A 58 -10.32 0.78 0.36
N ALA A 59 -9.17 0.27 -0.10
CA ALA A 59 -9.02 -1.14 -0.39
C ALA A 59 -9.20 -2.03 0.86
N ALA A 60 -8.63 -1.62 2.00
CA ALA A 60 -8.77 -2.34 3.26
C ALA A 60 -10.22 -2.36 3.77
N GLY A 61 -10.97 -1.26 3.60
CA GLY A 61 -12.38 -1.18 3.94
C GLY A 61 -13.27 -2.02 3.02
N ALA A 62 -12.97 -2.07 1.73
CA ALA A 62 -13.68 -2.93 0.79
C ALA A 62 -13.45 -4.44 1.08
N ALA A 63 -12.31 -4.77 1.67
CA ALA A 63 -11.91 -6.12 2.03
C ALA A 63 -11.86 -6.32 3.56
N GLU A 64 -12.80 -5.71 4.29
CA GLU A 64 -12.78 -5.60 5.75
C GLU A 64 -12.57 -6.94 6.45
N SER A 65 -13.15 -8.03 5.94
CA SER A 65 -13.02 -9.38 6.52
C SER A 65 -11.89 -10.23 5.94
N GLU A 66 -11.18 -9.75 4.91
CA GLU A 66 -10.16 -10.54 4.22
C GLU A 66 -8.78 -10.40 4.87
N THR A 67 -7.97 -11.45 4.76
CA THR A 67 -6.55 -11.42 5.14
C THR A 67 -5.76 -10.57 4.14
N ALA A 68 -4.88 -9.70 4.63
CA ALA A 68 -3.96 -8.98 3.76
C ALA A 68 -2.61 -9.71 3.64
N HIS A 69 -2.05 -9.70 2.44
CA HIS A 69 -0.79 -10.31 2.08
C HIS A 69 0.12 -9.25 1.48
N ARG A 70 1.34 -9.08 2.01
CA ARG A 70 2.34 -8.20 1.39
C ARG A 70 2.96 -8.94 0.20
N ILE A 71 2.65 -8.49 -1.00
CA ILE A 71 3.07 -9.15 -2.26
C ILE A 71 4.33 -8.53 -2.86
N TYR A 72 4.70 -7.33 -2.42
CA TYR A 72 5.91 -6.64 -2.86
C TYR A 72 6.41 -5.72 -1.75
N HIS A 73 7.73 -5.59 -1.65
CA HIS A 73 8.40 -4.66 -0.75
C HIS A 73 9.77 -4.27 -1.29
N GLU A 74 10.08 -2.98 -1.29
CA GLU A 74 11.40 -2.46 -1.63
C GLU A 74 11.78 -1.35 -0.64
N HIS A 75 13.03 -1.38 -0.15
CA HIS A 75 13.52 -0.47 0.89
C HIS A 75 14.11 0.84 0.36
N ALA A 76 14.48 0.89 -0.92
CA ALA A 76 15.27 1.98 -1.50
C ALA A 76 14.74 2.42 -2.87
N PHE A 77 13.42 2.38 -3.03
CA PHE A 77 12.78 2.84 -4.26
C PHE A 77 13.07 4.33 -4.45
N PHE A 78 13.46 4.71 -5.66
CA PHE A 78 13.96 6.05 -6.00
C PHE A 78 15.01 6.61 -5.00
N GLY A 79 15.87 5.74 -4.46
CA GLY A 79 17.04 6.15 -3.66
C GLY A 79 16.75 6.48 -2.20
N GLY A 80 15.57 6.17 -1.66
CA GLY A 80 15.31 6.36 -0.23
C GLY A 80 13.89 6.13 0.28
N VAL A 81 12.95 5.69 -0.56
CA VAL A 81 11.57 5.45 -0.17
C VAL A 81 11.32 3.95 0.00
N ALA A 82 10.73 3.56 1.14
CA ALA A 82 10.17 2.23 1.26
C ALA A 82 8.78 2.18 0.62
N VAL A 83 8.56 1.22 -0.26
CA VAL A 83 7.26 0.94 -0.88
C VAL A 83 6.86 -0.50 -0.60
N SER A 84 5.57 -0.70 -0.41
CA SER A 84 4.98 -2.01 -0.21
C SER A 84 3.66 -2.09 -0.97
N SER A 85 3.37 -3.25 -1.55
CA SER A 85 2.06 -3.54 -2.13
C SER A 85 1.41 -4.68 -1.36
N TYR A 86 0.10 -4.54 -1.14
CA TYR A 86 -0.71 -5.51 -0.42
C TYR A 86 -1.85 -6.00 -1.30
N ARG A 87 -2.15 -7.29 -1.18
CA ARG A 87 -3.34 -7.94 -1.72
C ARG A 87 -4.24 -8.34 -0.56
N PHE A 88 -5.53 -8.12 -0.68
CA PHE A 88 -6.51 -8.69 0.24
C PHE A 88 -7.14 -9.93 -0.40
N GLY A 89 -7.40 -10.94 0.42
CA GLY A 89 -8.06 -12.17 -0.02
C GLY A 89 -7.10 -13.20 -0.63
N SER A 90 -7.67 -14.34 -1.00
CA SER A 90 -6.96 -15.43 -1.65
C SER A 90 -6.55 -15.06 -3.07
N GLU A 91 -5.56 -15.76 -3.60
CA GLU A 91 -5.35 -15.72 -5.04
C GLU A 91 -6.60 -16.25 -5.73
N VAL A 92 -7.15 -15.44 -6.64
CA VAL A 92 -7.98 -16.01 -7.69
C VAL A 92 -7.04 -16.92 -8.46
N ALA A 93 -7.15 -18.23 -8.24
CA ALA A 93 -6.49 -19.20 -9.08
C ALA A 93 -6.80 -18.77 -10.51
N ARG A 94 -5.77 -18.51 -11.32
CA ARG A 94 -5.97 -18.41 -12.76
C ARG A 94 -6.42 -19.78 -13.23
N ALA A 95 -7.69 -20.13 -13.02
CA ALA A 95 -8.38 -21.05 -13.89
C ALA A 95 -8.15 -20.47 -15.28
N GLY A 96 -7.47 -21.22 -16.15
CA GLY A 96 -6.91 -20.74 -17.41
C GLY A 96 -7.91 -19.93 -18.22
N ALA A 97 -7.97 -18.62 -17.95
CA ALA A 97 -8.70 -17.66 -18.74
C ALA A 97 -7.80 -17.38 -19.94
N GLU A 98 -7.90 -18.28 -20.92
CA GLU A 98 -7.61 -17.97 -22.30
C GLU A 98 -8.32 -16.65 -22.60
N PHE A 99 -7.54 -15.57 -22.76
CA PHE A 99 -8.05 -14.28 -23.17
C PHE A 99 -8.46 -14.43 -24.63
N THR A 100 -9.63 -15.03 -24.88
CA THR A 100 -10.23 -15.00 -26.21
C THR A 100 -10.51 -13.54 -26.48
N LEU A 101 -9.77 -12.97 -27.45
CA LEU A 101 -10.08 -11.69 -28.05
C LEU A 101 -11.55 -11.75 -28.44
N ALA A 102 -12.41 -11.08 -27.68
CA ALA A 102 -13.79 -10.90 -28.08
C ALA A 102 -13.77 -10.19 -29.45
N GLU A 103 -14.46 -10.78 -30.42
CA GLU A 103 -14.62 -10.24 -31.77
C GLU A 103 -14.89 -8.73 -31.72
N PRO A 104 -14.26 -7.93 -32.60
CA PRO A 104 -14.34 -6.48 -32.54
C PRO A 104 -15.79 -6.00 -32.64
N TYR A 105 -16.14 -5.03 -31.79
CA TYR A 105 -17.46 -4.39 -31.77
C TYR A 105 -17.82 -3.88 -33.19
N PRO A 106 -18.97 -4.26 -33.76
CA PRO A 106 -19.30 -3.86 -35.13
C PRO A 106 -19.48 -2.34 -35.19
N LEU A 107 -18.70 -1.70 -36.05
CA LEU A 107 -18.87 -0.30 -36.41
C LEU A 107 -20.21 -0.18 -37.15
N ARG A 108 -21.10 0.68 -36.65
CA ARG A 108 -22.33 1.02 -37.35
C ARG A 108 -22.01 2.04 -38.44
N GLU A 109 -22.53 1.78 -39.64
CA GLU A 109 -22.49 2.67 -40.82
C GLU A 109 -23.29 3.96 -40.60
#